data_AF-A0A7T8HFN7-F1
#
_entry.id   AF-A0A7T8HFN7-F1
#
_cell.length_a   1.000
_cell.length_b   1.000
_cell.length_c   1.000
_cell.angle_alpha   90.00
_cell.angle_beta   90.00
_cell.angle_gamma   90.00
#
_symmetry.space_group_name_H-M   'P 1'
#
loop_
_entity.id
_entity.type
_entity.pdbx_description
1 polymer ?
#
loop_
_entity_poly.entity_id
_entity_poly.type
_entity_poly.pdbx_seq_one_letter_code
_entity_poly.pdbx_strand_id
1 'polypeptide(L)'
;MSSELERRTAIIEIIDFFKFPKATVYSIAKSFKESKDIEEGFLTPERKTPERVHVLEVMSSEGDIMPPHFFAKGQNVNKEVYLDVMQTVVKPWMIQIAAGRPYLCQQDGAPAHTSNLVQNWCLENLD
;
A
#
# COMPACT_ATOMS: atom_id res chain seq x y z
N MET A 1 10.15 -23.67 -19.78
CA MET A 1 9.86 -22.49 -20.63
C MET A 1 8.61 -21.71 -20.21
N SER A 2 7.68 -22.27 -19.41
CA SER A 2 6.43 -21.59 -18.98
C SER A 2 6.62 -20.45 -17.96
N SER A 3 7.51 -20.62 -16.99
CA SER A 3 7.60 -19.74 -15.81
C SER A 3 8.22 -18.35 -16.07
N GLU A 4 9.09 -18.23 -17.07
CA GLU A 4 9.72 -16.95 -17.46
C GLU A 4 8.71 -16.02 -18.15
N LEU A 5 7.84 -16.60 -18.99
CA LEU A 5 6.83 -15.86 -19.74
C LEU A 5 5.69 -15.40 -18.82
N GLU A 6 5.21 -16.27 -17.94
CA GLU A 6 4.22 -15.94 -16.91
C GLU A 6 4.69 -14.81 -15.98
N ARG A 7 5.97 -14.83 -15.57
CA ARG A 7 6.56 -13.74 -14.77
C ARG A 7 6.63 -12.43 -15.54
N ARG A 8 6.96 -12.47 -16.83
CA ARG A 8 7.00 -11.27 -17.68
C ARG A 8 5.60 -10.67 -17.87
N THR A 9 4.59 -11.51 -18.07
CA THR A 9 3.19 -11.07 -18.18
C THR A 9 2.72 -10.43 -16.89
N ALA A 10 2.92 -11.06 -15.73
CA ALA A 10 2.54 -10.50 -14.44
C ALA A 10 3.25 -9.16 -14.12
N ILE A 11 4.52 -8.99 -14.50
CA ILE A 11 5.25 -7.73 -14.33
C ILE A 11 4.63 -6.62 -15.19
N ILE A 12 4.28 -6.92 -16.45
CA ILE A 12 3.65 -5.95 -17.35
C ILE A 12 2.27 -5.58 -16.82
N GLU A 13 1.48 -6.56 -16.38
CA GLU A 13 0.16 -6.31 -15.77
C GLU A 13 0.27 -5.43 -14.52
N ILE A 14 1.24 -5.65 -13.64
CA ILE A 14 1.46 -4.80 -12.45
C ILE A 14 1.88 -3.38 -12.84
N ILE A 15 2.77 -3.24 -13.83
CA ILE A 15 3.21 -1.93 -14.35
C ILE A 15 2.02 -1.19 -14.96
N ASP A 16 1.20 -1.85 -15.76
CA ASP A 16 0.08 -1.23 -16.48
C ASP A 16 -1.10 -0.95 -15.55
N PHE A 17 -1.40 -1.85 -14.60
CA PHE A 17 -2.50 -1.71 -13.64
C PHE A 17 -2.24 -0.59 -12.63
N PHE A 18 -1.05 -0.54 -12.02
CA PHE A 18 -0.70 0.48 -11.03
C PHE A 18 0.02 1.69 -11.61
N LYS A 19 0.30 1.70 -12.92
CA LYS A 19 1.11 2.72 -13.62
C LYS A 19 2.48 2.97 -12.95
N PHE A 20 3.04 1.97 -12.28
CA PHE A 20 4.32 2.12 -11.61
C PHE A 20 5.47 2.27 -12.63
N PRO A 21 6.47 3.12 -12.35
CA PRO A 21 7.69 3.11 -13.13
C PRO A 21 8.32 1.72 -13.11
N LYS A 22 8.73 1.25 -14.29
CA LYS A 22 9.38 -0.05 -14.47
C LYS A 22 10.50 -0.29 -13.46
N ALA A 23 11.30 0.74 -13.15
CA ALA A 23 12.38 0.69 -12.17
C ALA A 23 11.92 0.27 -10.76
N THR A 24 10.77 0.79 -10.29
CA THR A 24 10.19 0.48 -8.98
C THR A 24 9.75 -0.97 -8.88
N VAL A 25 9.10 -1.47 -9.94
CA VAL A 25 8.66 -2.87 -10.00
C VAL A 25 9.86 -3.83 -9.97
N TYR A 26 10.95 -3.50 -10.69
CA TYR A 26 12.18 -4.30 -10.64
C TYR A 26 12.89 -4.24 -9.29
N SER A 27 12.93 -3.09 -8.60
CA SER A 27 13.55 -3.02 -7.28
C SER A 27 12.81 -3.87 -6.25
N ILE A 28 11.47 -3.88 -6.30
CA ILE A 28 10.63 -4.70 -5.44
C ILE A 28 10.82 -6.19 -5.76
N ALA A 29 10.74 -6.57 -7.05
CA ALA A 29 10.93 -7.96 -7.46
C ALA A 29 12.31 -8.50 -7.08
N LYS A 30 13.35 -7.66 -7.16
CA LYS A 30 14.72 -8.00 -6.75
C LYS A 30 14.79 -8.25 -5.24
N SER A 31 14.22 -7.38 -4.41
CA SER A 31 14.23 -7.58 -2.95
C SER A 31 13.47 -8.84 -2.53
N PHE A 32 12.39 -9.20 -3.23
CA PHE A 32 11.66 -10.44 -2.98
C PHE A 32 12.48 -11.68 -3.34
N LYS A 33 13.20 -11.67 -4.46
CA LYS A 33 14.06 -12.80 -4.86
C LYS A 33 15.21 -12.98 -3.88
N GLU A 34 15.88 -11.90 -3.51
CA GLU A 34 16.96 -11.90 -2.52
C GLU A 34 16.48 -12.43 -1.16
N SER A 35 15.25 -12.12 -0.73
CA SER A 35 14.68 -12.68 0.51
C SER A 35 14.42 -14.19 0.47
N LYS A 36 14.08 -14.74 -0.71
CA LYS A 36 13.84 -16.19 -0.89
C LYS A 36 15.13 -17.00 -0.94
N ASP A 37 16.14 -16.47 -1.62
CA ASP A 37 17.44 -17.14 -1.73
C ASP A 37 18.15 -17.21 -0.35
N ILE A 38 17.80 -16.33 0.59
CA ILE A 38 18.25 -16.36 2.00
C ILE A 38 17.52 -17.44 2.82
N GLU A 39 16.27 -17.78 2.50
CA GLU A 39 15.47 -18.78 3.25
C GLU A 39 15.89 -20.24 2.97
N GLU A 40 16.47 -20.57 1.80
CA GLU A 40 16.81 -21.97 1.43
C GLU A 40 18.11 -22.51 2.06
N GLY A 41 18.88 -21.70 2.82
CA GLY A 41 20.26 -22.03 3.21
C GLY A 41 20.57 -22.32 4.69
N PHE A 42 19.64 -22.25 5.64
CA PHE A 42 20.03 -22.30 7.07
C PHE A 42 19.03 -22.98 8.02
N LEU A 43 19.54 -23.84 8.90
CA LEU A 43 18.86 -24.42 10.07
C LEU A 43 18.18 -23.30 10.87
N THR A 44 16.90 -23.50 11.21
CA THR A 44 15.92 -22.51 11.75
C THR A 44 16.56 -21.36 12.54
N PRO A 45 16.85 -20.22 11.88
CA PRO A 45 17.10 -18.97 12.60
C PRO A 45 15.74 -18.45 13.08
N GLU A 46 15.72 -17.79 14.23
CA GLU A 46 14.63 -16.88 14.57
C GLU A 46 14.35 -15.99 13.35
N ARG A 47 13.13 -16.04 12.81
CA ARG A 47 12.75 -15.34 11.58
C ARG A 47 12.97 -13.84 11.80
N LYS A 48 14.12 -13.32 11.39
CA LYS A 48 14.27 -11.88 11.13
C LYS A 48 13.36 -11.60 9.94
N THR A 49 12.17 -11.11 10.24
CA THR A 49 11.26 -10.65 9.21
C THR A 49 12.02 -9.64 8.36
N PRO A 50 12.06 -9.82 7.02
CA PRO A 50 12.74 -8.85 6.16
C PRO A 50 12.14 -7.48 6.42
N GLU A 51 12.97 -6.43 6.39
CA GLU A 51 12.50 -5.06 6.61
C GLU A 51 11.38 -4.73 5.60
N ARG A 52 10.18 -4.47 6.12
CA ARG A 52 8.98 -4.28 5.32
C ARG A 52 8.81 -2.79 5.01
N VAL A 53 8.34 -2.50 3.80
CA VAL A 53 7.82 -1.19 3.44
C VAL A 53 6.30 -1.34 3.37
N HIS A 54 5.59 -0.48 4.10
CA HIS A 54 4.14 -0.37 3.99
C HIS A 54 3.83 0.67 2.91
N VAL A 55 2.77 0.41 2.15
CA VAL A 55 2.27 1.33 1.12
C VAL A 55 0.77 1.47 1.33
N LEU A 56 0.28 2.71 1.31
CA LEU A 56 -1.15 3.02 1.29
C LEU A 56 -1.55 3.47 -0.12
N GLU A 57 -2.62 2.86 -0.62
CA GLU A 57 -3.23 3.20 -1.90
C GLU A 57 -4.71 3.52 -1.69
N VAL A 58 -5.20 4.49 -2.46
CA VAL A 58 -6.60 4.91 -2.44
C VAL A 58 -7.05 5.08 -3.88
N MET A 59 -8.23 4.55 -4.21
CA MET A 59 -8.76 4.54 -5.56
C MET A 59 -10.24 4.96 -5.54
N SER A 60 -10.68 5.69 -6.57
CA SER A 60 -12.10 6.01 -6.79
C SER A 60 -12.78 4.97 -7.69
N SER A 61 -14.11 4.90 -7.65
CA SER A 61 -14.89 4.09 -8.59
C SER A 61 -14.77 4.54 -10.04
N GLU A 62 -14.36 5.78 -10.27
CA GLU A 62 -14.13 6.37 -11.60
C GLU A 62 -12.74 6.04 -12.16
N GLY A 63 -11.92 5.31 -11.39
CA GLY A 63 -10.58 4.91 -11.78
C GLY A 63 -9.49 5.94 -11.48
N ASP A 64 -9.78 6.95 -10.64
CA ASP A 64 -8.74 7.84 -10.11
C ASP A 64 -7.90 7.08 -9.08
N ILE A 65 -6.58 7.21 -9.18
CA ILE A 65 -5.63 6.54 -8.30
C ILE A 65 -4.81 7.60 -7.58
N MET A 66 -4.82 7.57 -6.25
CA MET A 66 -3.95 8.41 -5.44
C MET A 66 -2.50 7.97 -5.65
N PRO A 67 -1.55 8.91 -5.87
CA PRO A 67 -0.13 8.57 -5.84
C PRO A 67 0.20 7.76 -4.56
N PRO A 68 0.79 6.56 -4.68
CA PRO A 68 0.96 5.68 -3.52
C PRO A 68 1.78 6.33 -2.42
N HIS A 69 1.29 6.25 -1.19
CA HIS A 69 1.99 6.78 -0.02
C HIS A 69 2.90 5.69 0.57
N PHE A 70 4.20 5.93 0.51
CA PHE A 70 5.20 5.03 1.08
C PHE A 70 5.50 5.43 2.52
N PHE A 71 5.23 4.53 3.46
CA PHE A 71 5.70 4.71 4.83
C PHE A 71 7.20 4.48 4.92
N ALA A 72 7.84 5.07 5.93
CA ALA A 72 9.26 4.85 6.15
C ALA A 72 9.55 3.36 6.40
N LYS A 73 10.75 2.92 6.01
CA LYS A 73 11.18 1.52 6.15
C LYS A 73 11.06 1.07 7.61
N GLY A 74 10.34 -0.02 7.85
CA GLY A 74 10.12 -0.56 9.21
C GLY A 74 9.20 0.29 10.09
N GLN A 75 8.56 1.34 9.56
CA GLN A 75 7.59 2.13 10.31
C GLN A 75 6.36 1.28 10.63
N ASN A 76 6.03 1.19 11.91
CA ASN A 76 4.82 0.54 12.35
C ASN A 76 3.63 1.49 12.12
N VAL A 77 2.70 1.10 11.24
CA VAL A 77 1.48 1.85 10.94
C VAL A 77 0.45 1.58 12.05
N ASN A 78 0.60 2.30 13.16
CA ASN A 78 -0.39 2.34 14.23
C ASN A 78 -1.52 3.35 13.90
N LYS A 79 -2.49 3.48 14.80
CA LYS A 79 -3.64 4.38 14.60
C LYS A 79 -3.24 5.85 14.46
N GLU A 80 -2.21 6.32 15.16
CA GLU A 80 -1.75 7.71 15.09
C GLU A 80 -1.07 8.00 13.75
N VAL A 81 -0.17 7.13 13.30
CA VAL A 81 0.50 7.22 11.98
C VAL A 81 -0.54 7.13 10.87
N TYR A 82 -1.51 6.22 11.01
CA TYR A 82 -2.58 6.09 10.04
C TYR A 82 -3.44 7.36 9.96
N LEU A 83 -3.86 7.90 11.10
CA LEU A 83 -4.65 9.12 11.16
C LEU A 83 -3.92 10.32 10.55
N ASP A 84 -2.62 10.46 10.82
CA ASP A 84 -1.79 11.52 10.26
C ASP A 84 -1.81 11.48 8.72
N VAL A 85 -1.64 10.29 8.13
CA VAL A 85 -1.72 10.12 6.66
C VAL A 85 -3.14 10.35 6.14
N MET A 86 -4.17 9.94 6.87
CA MET A 86 -5.56 10.21 6.50
C MET A 86 -5.83 11.72 6.42
N GLN A 87 -5.31 12.49 7.38
CA GLN A 87 -5.47 13.95 7.46
C GLN A 87 -4.63 14.71 6.42
N THR A 88 -3.39 14.32 6.23
CA THR A 88 -2.41 15.09 5.46
C THR A 88 -2.34 14.68 3.99
N VAL A 89 -2.73 13.45 3.66
CA VAL A 89 -2.62 12.90 2.31
C VAL A 89 -4.00 12.53 1.76
N VAL A 90 -4.74 11.66 2.46
CA VAL A 90 -5.94 11.04 1.90
C VAL A 90 -7.10 12.02 1.77
N LYS A 91 -7.48 12.75 2.83
CA LYS A 91 -8.60 13.71 2.76
C LYS A 91 -8.35 14.85 1.78
N PRO A 92 -7.17 15.51 1.74
CA PRO A 92 -6.88 16.51 0.72
C PRO A 92 -7.03 15.96 -0.72
N TRP A 93 -6.52 14.75 -0.97
CA TRP A 93 -6.68 14.10 -2.27
C TRP A 93 -8.14 13.78 -2.59
N MET A 94 -8.91 13.26 -1.63
CA MET A 94 -10.33 12.98 -1.81
C MET A 94 -11.14 14.25 -2.07
N ILE A 95 -10.89 15.36 -1.37
CA ILE A 95 -11.55 16.65 -1.64
C ILE A 95 -11.31 17.07 -3.10
N GLN A 96 -10.08 16.94 -3.59
CA GLN A 96 -9.72 17.27 -4.95
C GLN A 96 -10.45 16.40 -5.99
N ILE A 97 -10.43 15.07 -5.80
CA ILE A 97 -10.99 14.11 -6.79
C ILE A 97 -12.50 14.01 -6.73
N ALA A 98 -13.09 14.11 -5.53
CA ALA A 98 -14.53 14.15 -5.37
C ALA A 98 -15.11 15.42 -6.02
N ALA A 99 -14.38 16.54 -5.98
CA ALA A 99 -14.80 17.82 -6.53
C ALA A 99 -16.21 18.24 -6.03
N GLY A 100 -16.49 17.97 -4.75
CA GLY A 100 -17.79 18.23 -4.12
C GLY A 100 -18.85 17.15 -4.35
N ARG A 101 -18.54 16.07 -5.06
CA ARG A 101 -19.44 14.90 -5.15
C ARG A 101 -19.45 14.13 -3.82
N PRO A 102 -20.60 13.58 -3.40
CA PRO A 102 -20.64 12.66 -2.28
C PRO A 102 -19.83 11.40 -2.63
N TYR A 103 -19.16 10.83 -1.64
CA TYR A 103 -18.42 9.59 -1.78
C TYR A 103 -18.66 8.71 -0.57
N LEU A 104 -18.15 7.47 -0.58
CA LEU A 104 -18.13 6.61 0.59
C LEU A 104 -16.74 5.98 0.67
N CYS A 105 -16.11 6.07 1.84
CA CYS A 105 -14.81 5.44 2.07
C CYS A 105 -15.01 4.01 2.58
N GLN A 106 -14.41 3.02 1.90
CA GLN A 106 -14.38 1.63 2.34
C GLN A 106 -12.96 1.25 2.77
N GLN A 107 -12.83 0.59 3.92
CA GLN A 107 -11.57 0.12 4.49
C GLN A 107 -11.76 -1.29 5.07
N ASP A 108 -10.65 -1.98 5.33
CA ASP A 108 -10.67 -3.27 6.02
C ASP A 108 -10.79 -3.13 7.55
N GLY A 109 -10.87 -4.27 8.25
CA GLY A 109 -11.00 -4.32 9.70
C GLY A 109 -9.67 -4.20 10.48
N ALA A 110 -8.60 -3.64 9.91
CA ALA A 110 -7.33 -3.57 10.61
C ALA A 110 -7.44 -2.79 11.93
N PRO A 111 -6.64 -3.14 12.98
CA PRO A 111 -6.74 -2.49 14.28
C PRO A 111 -6.52 -0.96 14.27
N ALA A 112 -5.67 -0.46 13.36
CA ALA A 112 -5.48 0.98 13.21
C ALA A 112 -6.76 1.66 12.68
N HIS A 113 -7.40 1.06 11.67
CA HIS A 113 -8.59 1.59 11.00
C HIS A 113 -9.81 1.58 11.92
N THR A 114 -9.97 0.50 12.69
CA THR A 114 -11.13 0.31 13.60
C THR A 114 -10.96 0.98 14.96
N SER A 115 -9.85 1.68 15.20
CA SER A 115 -9.67 2.42 16.45
C SER A 115 -10.67 3.56 16.59
N ASN A 116 -11.19 3.79 17.81
CA ASN A 116 -12.14 4.89 18.06
C ASN A 116 -11.60 6.26 17.59
N LEU A 117 -10.28 6.48 17.73
CA LEU A 117 -9.63 7.71 17.30
C LEU A 117 -9.82 7.93 15.79
N VAL A 118 -9.52 6.91 14.99
CA VAL A 118 -9.63 6.99 13.52
C VAL A 118 -11.08 7.01 13.08
N GLN A 119 -11.93 6.16 13.67
CA GLN A 119 -13.36 6.08 13.31
C GLN A 119 -14.10 7.38 13.60
N ASN A 120 -13.87 8.02 14.76
CA ASN A 120 -14.47 9.31 15.07
C ASN A 120 -14.04 10.39 14.05
N TRP A 121 -12.75 10.44 13.74
CA TRP A 121 -12.27 11.37 12.73
C TRP A 121 -12.89 11.10 11.35
N CYS A 122 -13.01 9.82 10.95
CA CYS A 122 -13.65 9.44 9.69
C CYS A 122 -15.12 9.89 9.66
N LEU A 123 -15.89 9.69 10.73
CA LEU A 123 -17.29 10.12 10.81
C LEU A 123 -17.46 11.64 10.76
N GLU A 124 -16.51 12.40 11.29
CA GLU A 124 -16.54 13.86 11.30
C GLU A 124 -16.03 14.47 9.99
N ASN A 125 -15.18 13.77 9.24
CA ASN A 125 -14.41 14.35 8.14
C ASN A 125 -14.62 13.65 6.80
N LEU A 126 -15.20 12.44 6.74
CA LEU A 126 -15.51 11.75 5.50
C LEU A 126 -17.02 11.81 5.29
N ASP A 127 -17.42 12.46 4.20
CA ASP A 127 -18.82 12.64 3.80
C ASP A 127 -19.46 11.34 3.29
#